data_AF-A0A3C2B198-F1
#
_entry.id   AF-A0A3C2B198-F1
#
_cell.length_a   1.000
_cell.length_b   1.000
_cell.length_c   1.000
_cell.angle_alpha   90.00
_cell.angle_beta   90.00
_cell.angle_gamma   90.00
#
_symmetry.space_group_name_H-M   'P 1'
#
loop_
_entity.id
_entity.type
_entity.pdbx_description
1 polymer ?
#
loop_
_entity_poly.entity_id
_entity_poly.type
_entity_poly.pdbx_seq_one_letter_code
_entity_poly.pdbx_strand_id
1 'polypeptide(L)'
;MSGLRQTPQQARSAERVQVILGAAERAIAELGYEGATTNHIAAAAGISVGSLYRWFPDKESIATELVRTRLAQVAQHAADAFAEAHDEPTPALVRAVVRAV
;
A
#
# COMPACT_ATOMS: atom_id res chain seq x y z
N MET A 1 5.97 1.95 -14.23
CA MET A 1 7.24 1.20 -14.04
C MET A 1 7.36 0.87 -12.56
N SER A 2 7.66 -0.37 -12.20
CA SER A 2 7.74 -0.79 -10.78
C SER A 2 9.01 -0.22 -10.12
N GLY A 3 8.86 0.42 -8.95
CA GLY A 3 9.97 1.05 -8.22
C GLY A 3 10.77 0.10 -7.31
N LEU A 4 10.41 -1.19 -7.31
CA LEU A 4 11.06 -2.21 -6.49
C LEU A 4 12.42 -2.62 -7.06
N ARG A 5 13.46 -2.67 -6.21
CA ARG A 5 14.76 -3.26 -6.58
C ARG A 5 14.74 -4.79 -6.58
N GLN A 6 13.91 -5.39 -5.73
CA GLN A 6 13.71 -6.83 -5.67
C GLN A 6 12.23 -7.14 -5.78
N THR A 7 11.85 -7.90 -6.80
CA THR A 7 10.48 -8.42 -6.93
C THR A 7 10.28 -9.53 -5.90
N PRO A 8 9.29 -9.42 -5.00
CA PRO A 8 9.03 -10.46 -4.03
C PRO A 8 8.57 -11.76 -4.73
N GLN A 9 9.43 -12.78 -4.75
CA GLN A 9 9.11 -14.11 -5.31
C GLN A 9 8.55 -15.11 -4.28
N GLN A 10 8.59 -14.80 -2.99
CA GLN A 10 8.23 -15.73 -1.90
C GLN A 10 7.25 -15.04 -0.94
N ALA A 11 6.39 -15.79 -0.27
CA ALA A 11 5.38 -15.22 0.65
C ALA A 11 5.98 -14.28 1.70
N ARG A 12 7.15 -14.64 2.25
CA ARG A 12 7.89 -13.80 3.22
C ARG A 12 8.43 -12.49 2.64
N SER A 13 8.76 -12.44 1.35
CA SER A 13 9.21 -11.20 0.71
C SER A 13 8.05 -10.25 0.42
N ALA A 14 6.87 -10.79 0.07
CA ALA A 14 5.65 -10.00 -0.07
C ALA A 14 5.21 -9.40 1.27
N GLU A 15 5.25 -10.18 2.35
CA GLU A 15 4.94 -9.72 3.71
C GLU A 15 5.84 -8.55 4.14
N ARG A 16 7.16 -8.64 3.89
CA ARG A 16 8.08 -7.55 4.20
C ARG A 16 7.77 -6.27 3.46
N VAL A 17 7.43 -6.35 2.17
CA VAL A 17 7.03 -5.17 1.40
C VAL A 17 5.79 -4.54 2.02
N GLN A 18 4.77 -5.33 2.37
CA GLN A 18 3.56 -4.82 3.02
C GLN A 18 3.84 -4.12 4.36
N VAL A 19 4.73 -4.69 5.19
CA VAL A 19 5.15 -4.06 6.46
C VAL A 19 5.81 -2.70 6.21
N ILE A 20 6.70 -2.60 5.21
CA ILE A 20 7.36 -1.33 4.85
C ILE A 20 6.34 -0.32 4.35
N LEU A 21 5.42 -0.72 3.47
CA LEU A 21 4.39 0.18 2.91
C LEU A 21 3.45 0.70 4.01
N GLY A 22 3.00 -0.16 4.93
CA GLY A 22 2.16 0.27 6.05
C GLY A 22 2.89 1.20 7.02
N ALA A 23 4.20 1.00 7.24
CA ALA A 23 5.02 1.94 8.01
C ALA A 23 5.18 3.29 7.28
N ALA A 24 5.35 3.26 5.96
CA ALA A 24 5.43 4.46 5.14
C ALA A 24 4.13 5.24 5.15
N GLU A 25 2.98 4.56 5.05
CA GLU A 25 1.66 5.18 5.14
C GLU A 25 1.49 5.95 6.46
N ARG A 26 1.80 5.32 7.60
CA ARG A 26 1.73 5.98 8.91
C ARG A 26 2.67 7.18 9.00
N ALA A 27 3.93 6.99 8.62
CA ALA A 27 4.93 8.06 8.68
C ALA A 27 4.54 9.27 7.80
N ILE A 28 3.99 9.03 6.61
CA ILE A 28 3.54 10.08 5.70
C ILE A 28 2.26 10.75 6.23
N ALA A 29 1.33 9.99 6.80
CA ALA A 29 0.10 10.54 7.39
C ALA A 29 0.40 11.46 8.59
N GLU A 30 1.40 11.11 9.42
CA GLU A 30 1.77 11.86 10.62
C GLU A 30 2.68 13.06 10.32
N LEU A 31 3.66 12.90 9.42
CA LEU A 31 4.74 13.88 9.20
C LEU A 31 4.63 14.61 7.85
N GLY A 32 3.67 14.23 7.01
CA GLY A 32 3.62 14.64 5.62
C GLY A 32 4.71 13.96 4.76
N TYR A 33 4.58 14.07 3.44
CA TYR A 33 5.53 13.47 2.51
C TYR A 33 6.95 13.99 2.72
N GLU A 34 7.12 15.31 2.88
CA GLU A 34 8.45 15.91 3.06
C GLU A 34 9.10 15.57 4.40
N GLY A 35 8.32 15.50 5.48
CA GLY A 35 8.82 15.16 6.82
C GLY A 35 9.12 13.68 7.04
N ALA A 36 8.45 12.79 6.30
CA ALA A 36 8.75 11.36 6.33
C ALA A 36 10.13 11.09 5.68
N THR A 37 11.02 10.40 6.40
CA THR A 37 12.33 9.99 5.90
C THR A 37 12.41 8.47 5.83
N THR A 38 13.33 7.91 5.04
CA THR A 38 13.56 6.45 5.01
C THR A 38 13.98 5.89 6.37
N ASN A 39 14.60 6.71 7.23
CA ASN A 39 14.90 6.34 8.62
C ASN A 39 13.62 6.25 9.47
N HIS A 40 12.71 7.22 9.36
CA HIS A 40 11.41 7.17 10.05
C HIS A 40 10.63 5.92 9.64
N ILE A 41 10.59 5.63 8.33
CA ILE A 41 9.90 4.47 7.77
C ILE A 41 10.54 3.16 8.25
N ALA A 42 11.87 3.04 8.20
CA ALA A 42 12.58 1.84 8.67
C ALA A 42 12.33 1.58 10.18
N ALA A 43 12.37 2.64 10.99
CA ALA A 43 12.09 2.55 12.42
C ALA A 43 10.63 2.10 12.68
N ALA A 44 9.66 2.71 12.01
CA ALA A 44 8.25 2.35 12.11
C ALA A 44 7.92 0.94 11.57
N ALA A 45 8.75 0.41 10.67
CA ALA A 45 8.69 -0.95 10.16
C ALA A 45 9.46 -1.97 11.02
N GLY A 46 10.20 -1.53 12.05
CA GLY A 46 11.01 -2.40 12.90
C GLY A 46 12.19 -3.05 12.17
N ILE A 47 12.74 -2.41 11.14
CA ILE A 47 13.88 -2.91 10.35
C ILE A 47 15.03 -1.91 10.29
N SER A 48 16.23 -2.37 9.93
CA SER A 48 17.33 -1.47 9.66
C SER A 48 17.12 -0.71 8.34
N VAL A 49 17.62 0.53 8.26
CA VAL A 49 17.56 1.32 7.02
C VAL A 49 18.28 0.62 5.86
N GLY A 50 19.39 -0.07 6.14
CA GLY A 50 20.08 -0.89 5.13
C GLY A 50 19.21 -2.04 4.61
N SER A 51 18.34 -2.62 5.45
CA SER A 51 17.35 -3.61 5.00
C SER A 51 16.29 -3.00 4.12
N LEU A 52 15.81 -1.80 4.45
CA LEU A 52 14.84 -1.06 3.65
C LEU A 52 15.40 -0.77 2.25
N TYR A 53 16.66 -0.32 2.16
CA TYR A 53 17.32 0.00 0.88
C TYR A 53 17.52 -1.20 -0.06
N ARG A 54 17.43 -2.44 0.44
CA ARG A 54 17.41 -3.64 -0.42
C ARG A 54 16.12 -3.75 -1.21
N TRP A 55 15.00 -3.29 -0.66
CA TRP A 55 13.69 -3.33 -1.30
C TRP A 55 13.43 -2.09 -2.13
N PHE A 56 13.72 -0.92 -1.56
CA PHE A 56 13.40 0.37 -2.13
C PHE A 56 14.63 1.27 -2.24
N PRO A 57 14.94 1.82 -3.42
CA PRO A 57 16.09 2.69 -3.61
C PRO A 57 16.05 3.99 -2.80
N ASP A 58 14.85 4.52 -2.56
CA ASP A 58 14.62 5.88 -2.08
C ASP A 58 13.20 6.03 -1.52
N LYS A 59 12.85 7.22 -1.03
CA LYS A 59 11.51 7.52 -0.51
C LYS A 59 10.43 7.53 -1.60
N GLU A 60 10.77 8.00 -2.79
CA GLU A 60 9.84 8.16 -3.91
C GLU A 60 9.32 6.81 -4.41
N SER A 61 10.20 5.81 -4.53
CA SER A 61 9.84 4.43 -4.88
C SER A 61 8.92 3.79 -3.85
N ILE A 62 9.13 4.04 -2.55
CA ILE A 62 8.22 3.59 -1.48
C ILE A 62 6.84 4.24 -1.66
N ALA A 63 6.79 5.55 -1.83
CA ALA A 63 5.53 6.30 -1.95
C ALA A 63 4.75 5.90 -3.21
N THR A 64 5.45 5.74 -4.34
CA THR A 64 4.84 5.30 -5.60
C THR A 64 4.24 3.90 -5.45
N GLU A 65 4.98 2.99 -4.82
CA GLU A 65 4.51 1.62 -4.60
C GLU A 65 3.37 1.55 -3.58
N LEU A 66 3.39 2.39 -2.55
CA LEU A 66 2.29 2.57 -1.60
C LEU A 66 1.02 2.99 -2.33
N VAL A 67 1.08 4.06 -3.14
CA VAL A 67 -0.07 4.54 -3.93
C VAL A 67 -0.57 3.46 -4.87
N ARG A 68 0.33 2.77 -5.58
CA ARG A 68 -0.03 1.68 -6.50
C ARG A 68 -0.77 0.56 -5.77
N THR A 69 -0.27 0.15 -4.61
CA THR A 69 -0.86 -0.92 -3.79
C THR A 69 -2.22 -0.48 -3.25
N ARG A 70 -2.35 0.77 -2.79
CA ARG A 70 -3.61 1.30 -2.27
C ARG A 70 -4.68 1.40 -3.37
N LEU A 71 -4.32 1.89 -4.55
CA LEU A 71 -5.24 1.94 -5.70
C LEU A 71 -5.71 0.53 -6.11
N ALA A 72 -4.82 -0.45 -6.11
CA ALA A 72 -5.19 -1.83 -6.40
C ALA A 72 -6.14 -2.41 -5.34
N GLN A 73 -5.92 -2.13 -4.05
CA GLN A 73 -6.81 -2.55 -2.96
C GLN A 73 -8.20 -1.92 -3.07
N VAL A 74 -8.28 -0.62 -3.34
CA VAL A 74 -9.55 0.10 -3.54
C VAL A 74 -10.32 -0.50 -4.73
N ALA A 75 -9.64 -0.72 -5.86
CA ALA A 75 -10.26 -1.33 -7.02
C ALA A 75 -10.76 -2.75 -6.73
N GLN A 76 -9.99 -3.55 -5.99
CA GLN A 76 -10.39 -4.90 -5.60
C GLN A 76 -11.61 -4.88 -4.68
N HIS A 77 -11.62 -4.06 -3.63
CA HIS A 77 -12.77 -3.95 -2.73
C HIS A 77 -14.03 -3.48 -3.46
N ALA A 78 -13.91 -2.52 -4.38
CA ALA A 78 -15.04 -2.07 -5.18
C ALA A 78 -15.56 -3.19 -6.11
N ALA A 79 -14.66 -3.99 -6.70
CA ALA A 79 -15.02 -5.13 -7.53
C ALA A 79 -15.71 -6.24 -6.71
N ASP A 80 -15.22 -6.53 -5.51
CA ASP A 80 -15.81 -7.52 -4.60
C ASP A 80 -17.22 -7.07 -4.17
N ALA A 81 -17.37 -5.81 -3.74
CA ALA A 81 -18.67 -5.25 -3.36
C ALA A 81 -19.66 -5.23 -4.53
N PHE A 82 -19.19 -5.00 -5.76
CA PHE A 82 -20.02 -5.13 -6.96
C PHE A 82 -20.46 -6.58 -7.16
N ALA A 83 -19.53 -7.54 -7.12
CA ALA A 83 -19.84 -8.95 -7.32
C ALA A 83 -20.84 -9.47 -6.28
N GLU A 84 -20.79 -9.01 -5.04
CA GLU A 84 -21.73 -9.39 -3.98
C GLU A 84 -23.13 -8.76 -4.17
N ALA A 85 -23.22 -7.55 -4.71
CA ALA A 85 -24.45 -6.77 -4.79
C ALA A 85 -25.04 -6.63 -6.21
N HIS A 86 -24.47 -7.28 -7.23
CA HIS A 86 -24.88 -7.06 -8.62
C HIS A 86 -26.32 -7.47 -8.93
N ASP A 87 -26.90 -8.39 -8.15
CA ASP A 87 -28.30 -8.82 -8.25
C ASP A 87 -29.27 -7.94 -7.43
N GLU A 88 -28.75 -7.01 -6.62
CA GLU A 88 -29.56 -6.11 -5.80
C GLU A 88 -30.12 -4.93 -6.62
N PRO A 89 -31.21 -4.29 -6.15
CA PRO A 89 -31.68 -3.04 -6.74
C PRO A 89 -30.58 -1.99 -6.79
N THR A 90 -30.54 -1.19 -7.87
CA THR A 90 -29.50 -0.18 -8.11
C THR A 90 -29.14 0.69 -6.89
N PRO A 91 -30.08 1.16 -6.05
CA PRO A 91 -29.72 1.92 -4.85
C PRO A 91 -28.86 1.14 -3.84
N ALA A 92 -29.04 -0.16 -3.71
CA ALA A 92 -28.25 -1.01 -2.82
C ALA A 92 -26.86 -1.29 -3.40
N LEU A 93 -26.78 -1.61 -4.70
CA LEU A 93 -25.53 -1.75 -5.42
C LEU A 93 -24.65 -0.50 -5.31
N VAL A 94 -25.21 0.68 -5.57
CA VAL A 94 -24.49 1.96 -5.46
C VAL A 94 -23.95 2.17 -4.05
N ARG A 95 -24.76 1.90 -3.00
CA ARG A 95 -24.29 2.00 -1.61
C ARG A 95 -23.17 1.02 -1.29
N ALA A 96 -23.24 -0.21 -1.81
CA ALA A 96 -22.22 -1.23 -1.58
C ALA A 96 -20.88 -0.80 -2.18
N VAL A 97 -20.86 -0.40 -3.46
CA VAL A 97 -19.63 0.01 -4.15
C VAL A 97 -19.04 1.30 -3.56
N VAL A 98 -19.87 2.31 -3.26
CA VAL A 98 -19.38 3.59 -2.70
C VAL A 98 -18.77 3.41 -1.30
N ARG A 99 -19.24 2.44 -0.51
CA ARG A 99 -18.68 2.15 0.83
C ARG A 99 -17.41 1.31 0.80
N ALA A 100 -17.12 0.66 -0.33
CA ALA A 100 -15.95 -0.22 -0.47
C ALA A 100 -14.66 0.54 -0.86
N VAL A 101 -14.78 1.84 -1.19
CA VAL A 101 -13.69 2.76 -1.54
C VAL A 101 -13.23 3.53 -0.31
#